data_AF-A0A6A5RI09-F1
#
_entry.id   AF-A0A6A5RI09-F1
#
_cell.length_a   1.000
_cell.length_b   1.000
_cell.length_c   1.000
_cell.angle_alpha   90.00
_cell.angle_beta   90.00
_cell.angle_gamma   90.00
#
_symmetry.space_group_name_H-M   'P 1'
#
loop_
_entity.id
_entity.type
_entity.pdbx_description
1 polymer ?
#
loop_
_entity_poly.entity_id
_entity_poly.type
_entity_poly.pdbx_seq_one_letter_code
_entity_poly.pdbx_strand_id
1 'polypeptide(L)'
;MFPFTNVLITASSLPATKTPNSTTAYLFPSFQRIRSISHTSEAFRNFATAYLKAPKLHPMHDGLSAAQKAALTRNMSKATLLPTPEPITKPMVLICGHGGRDQRCGILGPILQSSFRKELERRGIDADVVQISHIGGHKYAGNIIIYLPPSLDENALKGSGIWYGRVGPEQVEGVVEETVIKGRIVGDLLRGGVMQGGGNIGRIVEAQLKAERSEEDQGKLRLRPRARA
;
A
#
# COMPACT_ATOMS: atom_id res chain seq x y z
N MET A 1 2.40 -21.19 5.60
CA MET A 1 1.80 -19.85 5.75
C MET A 1 0.46 -20.05 6.43
N PHE A 2 0.28 -19.62 7.69
CA PHE A 2 -1.03 -19.71 8.33
C PHE A 2 -1.99 -18.80 7.54
N PRO A 3 -3.06 -19.33 6.92
CA PRO A 3 -3.88 -18.59 5.96
C PRO A 3 -4.75 -17.49 6.59
N PHE A 4 -4.54 -17.21 7.89
CA PHE A 4 -5.34 -16.32 8.71
C PHE A 4 -4.63 -15.01 9.07
N THR A 5 -3.37 -14.86 8.70
CA THR A 5 -2.61 -13.62 8.93
C THR A 5 -2.20 -13.04 7.59
N ASN A 6 -2.96 -12.06 7.11
CA ASN A 6 -2.74 -11.40 5.82
C ASN A 6 -1.61 -10.37 5.92
N VAL A 7 -0.37 -10.84 6.01
CA VAL A 7 0.83 -9.99 5.98
C VAL A 7 1.51 -10.14 4.62
N LEU A 8 1.64 -9.02 3.91
CA LEU A 8 2.49 -8.91 2.74
C LEU A 8 3.82 -8.27 3.15
N ILE A 9 4.93 -8.95 2.89
CA ILE A 9 6.28 -8.41 3.09
C ILE A 9 6.92 -8.23 1.74
N THR A 10 7.50 -7.05 1.50
CA THR A 10 8.25 -6.75 0.29
C THR A 10 9.52 -5.98 0.63
N ALA A 11 10.62 -6.28 -0.05
CA ALA A 11 11.78 -5.40 -0.07
C ALA A 11 11.48 -4.18 -0.95
N SER A 12 12.21 -3.08 -0.74
CA SER A 12 12.06 -1.84 -1.49
C SER A 12 13.42 -1.27 -1.90
N SER A 13 13.41 -0.35 -2.87
CA SER A 13 14.56 0.45 -3.29
C SER A 13 14.74 1.70 -2.43
N LEU A 14 14.17 1.74 -1.21
CA LEU A 14 14.39 2.86 -0.29
C LEU A 14 15.86 2.90 0.15
N PRO A 15 16.39 4.09 0.51
CA PRO A 15 17.75 4.20 1.01
C PRO A 15 18.00 3.24 2.18
N ALA A 16 19.11 2.50 2.10
CA ALA A 16 19.54 1.63 3.19
C ALA A 16 19.80 2.45 4.46
N THR A 17 19.57 1.83 5.61
CA THR A 17 19.91 2.45 6.89
C THR A 17 21.43 2.63 7.01
N LYS A 18 21.84 3.75 7.59
CA LYS A 18 23.26 4.02 7.90
C LYS A 18 23.74 3.27 9.14
N THR A 19 22.82 2.78 9.97
CA THR A 19 23.15 2.00 11.17
C THR A 19 23.47 0.55 10.76
N PRO A 20 24.69 0.04 11.00
CA PRO A 20 25.06 -1.33 10.68
C PRO A 20 24.13 -2.37 11.33
N ASN A 21 23.96 -3.52 10.69
CA ASN A 21 23.17 -4.64 11.20
C ASN A 21 21.76 -4.25 11.66
N SER A 22 21.13 -3.34 10.93
CA SER A 22 19.77 -2.92 11.18
C SER A 22 18.97 -2.76 9.90
N THR A 23 17.65 -2.68 10.03
CA THR A 23 16.73 -2.42 8.92
C THR A 23 15.69 -1.37 9.29
N THR A 24 15.08 -0.76 8.28
CA THR A 24 13.92 0.14 8.47
C THR A 24 12.68 -0.55 7.92
N ALA A 25 11.65 -0.66 8.76
CA ALA A 25 10.35 -1.19 8.35
C ALA A 25 9.37 -0.05 8.11
N TYR A 26 8.64 -0.12 6.99
CA TYR A 26 7.49 0.71 6.71
C TYR A 26 6.24 -0.15 6.87
N LEU A 27 5.32 0.28 7.74
CA LEU A 27 4.15 -0.45 8.15
C LEU A 27 2.89 0.22 7.59
N PHE A 28 2.15 -0.53 6.79
CA PHE A 28 0.87 -0.15 6.23
C PHE A 28 -0.19 -1.19 6.61
N PRO A 29 -1.45 -0.79 6.84
CA PRO A 29 -2.01 0.56 6.72
C PRO A 29 -1.86 1.40 8.01
N SER A 30 -0.91 1.12 8.90
CA SER A 30 -0.72 1.94 10.12
C SER A 30 0.03 3.25 9.88
N PHE A 31 0.64 3.44 8.70
CA PHE A 31 1.41 4.62 8.31
C PHE A 31 2.54 4.93 9.30
N GLN A 32 3.27 3.88 9.68
CA GLN A 32 4.36 3.96 10.64
C GLN A 32 5.68 3.52 10.00
N ARG A 33 6.76 4.23 10.31
CA ARG A 33 8.13 3.86 9.97
C ARG A 33 8.90 3.57 11.24
N ILE A 34 9.52 2.40 11.33
CA ILE A 34 10.40 2.04 12.44
C ILE A 34 11.81 1.93 11.89
N ARG A 35 12.68 2.85 12.29
CA ARG A 35 14.08 2.88 11.87
C ARG A 35 14.93 1.99 12.76
N SER A 36 16.05 1.52 12.21
CA SER A 36 17.12 0.86 12.96
C SER A 36 16.69 -0.36 13.81
N ILE A 37 15.78 -1.19 13.28
CA ILE A 37 15.45 -2.48 13.89
C ILE A 37 16.69 -3.38 13.79
N SER A 38 17.26 -3.77 14.93
CA SER A 38 18.46 -4.60 14.98
C SER A 38 18.23 -5.99 14.36
N HIS A 39 19.25 -6.54 13.70
CA HIS A 39 19.23 -7.88 13.10
C HIS A 39 19.43 -9.00 14.14
N THR A 40 18.70 -8.95 15.26
CA THR A 40 18.71 -10.01 16.27
C THR A 40 17.41 -10.81 16.22
N SER A 41 17.49 -12.09 16.59
CA SER A 41 16.30 -12.95 16.69
C SER A 41 15.27 -12.38 17.67
N GLU A 42 15.71 -11.73 18.74
CA GLU A 42 14.84 -11.10 19.72
C GLU A 42 14.11 -9.88 19.13
N ALA A 43 14.81 -8.97 18.46
CA ALA A 43 14.20 -7.81 17.83
C ALA A 43 13.15 -8.21 16.79
N PHE A 44 13.44 -9.21 15.95
CA PHE A 44 12.46 -9.72 14.99
C PHE A 44 11.26 -10.42 15.64
N ARG A 45 11.45 -11.17 16.73
CA ARG A 45 10.34 -11.76 17.50
C ARG A 45 9.46 -10.69 18.13
N ASN A 46 10.07 -9.66 18.71
CA ASN A 46 9.35 -8.51 19.28
C ASN A 46 8.59 -7.76 18.19
N PHE A 47 9.21 -7.49 17.05
CA PHE A 47 8.59 -6.81 15.90
C PHE A 47 7.41 -7.62 15.34
N ALA A 48 7.59 -8.92 15.10
CA ALA A 48 6.52 -9.78 14.61
C ALA A 48 5.35 -9.82 15.62
N THR A 49 5.65 -9.91 16.92
CA THR A 49 4.63 -9.97 17.97
C THR A 49 3.88 -8.65 18.15
N ALA A 50 4.57 -7.52 18.05
CA ALA A 50 3.96 -6.20 18.18
C ALA A 50 3.16 -5.80 16.93
N TYR A 51 3.68 -6.05 15.73
CA TYR A 51 3.13 -5.44 14.50
C TYR A 51 2.52 -6.45 13.51
N LEU A 52 3.05 -7.67 13.40
CA LEU A 52 2.64 -8.60 12.33
C LEU A 52 1.56 -9.62 12.75
N LYS A 53 1.56 -10.03 14.03
CA LYS A 53 0.53 -10.97 14.54
C LYS A 53 -0.87 -10.37 14.48
N ALA A 54 -1.87 -11.25 14.39
CA ALA A 54 -3.26 -10.85 14.28
C ALA A 54 -3.77 -10.27 15.62
N PRO A 55 -4.56 -9.18 15.61
CA PRO A 55 -5.19 -8.66 16.83
C PRO A 55 -6.32 -9.57 17.32
N LYS A 56 -7.01 -10.25 16.39
CA LYS A 56 -8.06 -11.25 16.65
C LYS A 56 -7.77 -12.49 15.82
N LEU A 57 -7.83 -13.67 16.43
CA LEU A 57 -7.64 -14.93 15.74
C LEU A 57 -8.90 -15.33 14.96
N HIS A 58 -8.71 -16.01 13.84
CA HIS A 58 -9.80 -16.62 13.08
C HIS A 58 -10.46 -17.76 13.88
N PRO A 59 -11.79 -18.00 13.78
CA PRO A 59 -12.49 -19.07 14.50
C PRO A 59 -11.90 -20.48 14.34
N MET A 60 -11.16 -20.73 13.26
CA MET A 60 -10.44 -22.00 13.08
C MET A 60 -9.38 -22.27 14.16
N HIS A 61 -8.99 -21.27 14.97
CA HIS A 61 -8.10 -21.44 16.12
C HIS A 61 -8.84 -21.71 17.44
N ASP A 62 -10.16 -21.89 17.43
CA ASP A 62 -10.94 -22.03 18.66
C ASP A 62 -10.52 -23.26 19.49
N GLY A 63 -10.09 -24.35 18.83
CA GLY A 63 -9.58 -25.56 19.47
C GLY A 63 -8.17 -25.42 20.10
N LEU A 64 -7.48 -24.30 19.92
CA LEU A 64 -6.17 -24.08 20.53
C LEU A 64 -6.26 -23.74 22.02
N SER A 65 -5.24 -24.16 22.78
CA SER A 65 -5.10 -23.79 24.20
C SER A 65 -4.89 -22.28 24.37
N ALA A 66 -5.12 -21.77 25.58
CA ALA A 66 -4.90 -20.36 25.89
C ALA A 66 -3.46 -19.91 25.61
N ALA A 67 -2.47 -20.75 25.95
CA ALA A 67 -1.06 -20.47 25.69
C ALA A 67 -0.74 -20.42 24.19
N GLN A 68 -1.32 -21.33 23.39
CA GLN A 68 -1.15 -21.33 21.94
C GLN A 68 -1.80 -20.09 21.31
N LYS A 69 -3.01 -19.71 21.75
CA LYS A 69 -3.68 -18.48 21.30
C LYS A 69 -2.83 -17.25 21.63
N ALA A 70 -2.33 -17.14 22.86
CA ALA A 70 -1.46 -16.03 23.27
C ALA A 70 -0.18 -15.94 22.44
N ALA A 71 0.40 -17.08 22.03
CA ALA A 71 1.57 -17.11 21.15
C ALA A 71 1.27 -16.61 19.72
N LEU A 72 0.02 -16.65 19.26
CA LEU A 72 -0.41 -16.24 17.91
C LEU A 72 -1.00 -14.81 17.87
N THR A 73 -1.44 -14.28 19.00
CA THR A 73 -2.06 -12.94 19.10
C THR A 73 -1.02 -11.82 19.22
N ARG A 74 -1.38 -10.65 18.66
CA ARG A 74 -0.60 -9.42 18.78
C ARG A 74 -0.45 -8.99 20.25
N ASN A 75 0.74 -8.53 20.61
CA ASN A 75 1.00 -7.92 21.92
C ASN A 75 1.82 -6.63 21.77
N MET A 76 1.15 -5.50 22.00
CA MET A 76 1.75 -4.17 21.89
C MET A 76 2.77 -3.86 22.99
N SER A 77 2.80 -4.60 24.10
CA SER A 77 3.84 -4.38 25.12
C SER A 77 5.25 -4.68 24.61
N LYS A 78 5.38 -5.46 23.52
CA LYS A 78 6.67 -5.70 22.85
C LYS A 78 7.14 -4.54 21.99
N ALA A 79 6.27 -3.57 21.68
CA ALA A 79 6.63 -2.38 20.92
C ALA A 79 7.62 -1.47 21.67
N THR A 80 7.57 -1.46 23.00
CA THR A 80 8.49 -0.66 23.85
C THR A 80 9.93 -1.18 23.82
N LEU A 81 10.14 -2.42 23.37
CA LEU A 81 11.46 -3.04 23.19
C LEU A 81 12.05 -2.76 21.79
N LEU A 82 11.39 -1.93 21.00
CA LEU A 82 11.78 -1.58 19.63
C LEU A 82 11.96 -0.07 19.52
N PRO A 83 12.70 0.42 18.51
CA PRO A 83 12.76 1.84 18.22
C PRO A 83 11.37 2.45 18.05
N THR A 84 11.22 3.70 18.48
CA THR A 84 9.95 4.42 18.42
C THR A 84 9.47 4.55 16.96
N PRO A 85 8.21 4.16 16.66
CA PRO A 85 7.64 4.38 15.35
C PRO A 85 7.44 5.87 15.04
N GLU A 86 7.83 6.29 13.84
CA GLU A 86 7.62 7.62 13.28
C GLU A 86 6.42 7.60 12.31
N PRO A 87 5.58 8.66 12.25
CA PRO A 87 4.52 8.73 11.26
C PRO A 87 5.10 8.88 9.84
N ILE A 88 4.44 8.22 8.87
CA ILE A 88 4.65 8.47 7.45
C ILE A 88 3.67 9.58 7.04
N THR A 89 4.21 10.71 6.59
CA THR A 89 3.43 11.93 6.30
C THR A 89 3.35 12.26 4.82
N LYS A 90 4.10 11.55 3.98
CA LYS A 90 4.11 11.73 2.51
C LYS A 90 3.37 10.60 1.81
N PRO A 91 2.70 10.86 0.68
CA PRO A 91 2.24 9.81 -0.22
C PRO A 91 3.40 8.89 -0.63
N MET A 92 3.12 7.59 -0.72
CA MET A 92 4.11 6.60 -1.17
C MET A 92 3.57 5.82 -2.36
N VAL A 93 4.31 5.82 -3.46
CA VAL A 93 4.03 5.03 -4.67
C VAL A 93 5.03 3.88 -4.74
N LEU A 94 4.56 2.67 -4.48
CA LEU A 94 5.35 1.44 -4.51
C LEU A 94 5.09 0.71 -5.82
N ILE A 95 6.15 0.45 -6.58
CA ILE A 95 6.05 -0.08 -7.95
C ILE A 95 6.77 -1.43 -8.03
N CYS A 96 6.08 -2.48 -8.45
CA CYS A 96 6.73 -3.77 -8.67
C CYS A 96 7.75 -3.68 -9.80
N GLY A 97 9.04 -3.85 -9.48
CA GLY A 97 10.16 -3.81 -10.44
C GLY A 97 10.90 -5.15 -10.59
N HIS A 98 10.35 -6.25 -10.06
CA HIS A 98 11.08 -7.50 -9.92
C HIS A 98 11.12 -8.32 -11.23
N GLY A 99 12.13 -8.09 -12.06
CA GLY A 99 12.30 -8.75 -13.37
C GLY A 99 12.54 -10.27 -13.31
N GLY A 100 13.25 -10.78 -12.30
CA GLY A 100 13.51 -12.21 -12.15
C GLY A 100 12.26 -13.06 -11.83
N ARG A 101 11.18 -12.43 -11.34
CA ARG A 101 9.89 -13.08 -11.08
C ARG A 101 8.91 -12.80 -12.20
N ASP A 102 8.83 -11.55 -12.65
CA ASP A 102 8.02 -11.13 -13.78
C ASP A 102 8.78 -10.13 -14.66
N GLN A 103 9.22 -10.59 -15.83
CA GLN A 103 9.96 -9.78 -16.79
C GLN A 103 9.21 -8.50 -17.18
N ARG A 104 7.87 -8.54 -17.25
CA ARG A 104 7.06 -7.36 -17.59
C ARG A 104 7.16 -6.29 -16.51
N CYS A 105 7.16 -6.69 -15.23
CA CYS A 105 7.41 -5.76 -14.13
C CYS A 105 8.86 -5.27 -14.11
N GLY A 106 9.84 -6.11 -14.49
CA GLY A 106 11.23 -5.68 -14.66
C GLY A 106 11.40 -4.57 -15.71
N ILE A 107 10.65 -4.65 -16.81
CA ILE A 107 10.66 -3.64 -17.88
C ILE A 107 9.85 -2.39 -17.48
N LEU A 108 8.61 -2.58 -17.01
CA LEU A 108 7.71 -1.46 -16.70
C LEU A 108 8.09 -0.71 -15.43
N GLY A 109 8.65 -1.37 -14.43
CA GLY A 109 8.93 -0.80 -13.11
C GLY A 109 9.76 0.49 -13.16
N PRO A 110 10.92 0.51 -13.84
CA PRO A 110 11.73 1.73 -13.99
C PRO A 110 11.04 2.84 -14.78
N ILE A 111 10.27 2.48 -15.81
CA ILE A 111 9.54 3.44 -16.66
C ILE A 111 8.45 4.12 -15.83
N LEU A 112 7.62 3.34 -15.14
CA LEU A 112 6.58 3.85 -14.25
C LEU A 112 7.17 4.71 -13.14
N GLN A 113 8.28 4.28 -12.52
CA GLN A 113 8.95 5.07 -11.48
C GLN A 113 9.38 6.44 -12.02
N SER A 114 9.98 6.51 -13.21
CA SER A 114 10.37 7.77 -13.83
C SER A 114 9.15 8.65 -14.13
N SER A 115 8.10 8.08 -14.72
CA SER A 115 6.86 8.81 -15.05
C SER A 115 6.17 9.37 -13.80
N PHE A 116 6.02 8.57 -12.74
CA PHE A 116 5.40 9.03 -11.50
C PHE A 116 6.20 10.16 -10.85
N ARG A 117 7.54 10.04 -10.80
CA ARG A 117 8.40 11.10 -10.25
C ARG A 117 8.22 12.41 -11.01
N LYS A 118 8.31 12.36 -12.34
CA LYS A 118 8.13 13.55 -13.21
C LYS A 118 6.77 14.19 -13.03
N GLU A 119 5.70 13.39 -12.97
CA GLU A 119 4.35 13.92 -12.82
C GLU A 119 4.11 14.53 -11.44
N LEU A 120 4.54 13.86 -10.37
CA LEU A 120 4.41 14.38 -9.01
C LEU A 120 5.23 15.65 -8.82
N GLU A 121 6.45 15.70 -9.36
CA GLU A 121 7.30 16.90 -9.37
C GLU A 121 6.66 18.05 -10.15
N ARG A 122 6.12 17.79 -11.35
CA ARG A 122 5.40 18.79 -12.16
C ARG A 122 4.20 19.38 -11.42
N ARG A 123 3.55 18.59 -10.57
CA ARG A 123 2.40 19.00 -9.74
C ARG A 123 2.81 19.60 -8.38
N GLY A 124 4.10 19.65 -8.06
CA GLY A 124 4.60 20.14 -6.77
C GLY A 124 4.26 19.24 -5.58
N ILE A 125 4.03 17.94 -5.82
CA ILE A 125 3.64 16.98 -4.78
C ILE A 125 4.87 16.25 -4.26
N ASP A 126 5.18 16.44 -2.98
CA ASP A 126 6.26 15.73 -2.28
C ASP A 126 5.83 14.32 -1.89
N ALA A 127 6.34 13.31 -2.62
CA ALA A 127 5.96 11.92 -2.48
C ALA A 127 7.15 10.97 -2.73
N ASP A 128 7.17 9.83 -2.04
CA ASP A 128 8.19 8.81 -2.21
C ASP A 128 7.77 7.81 -3.30
N VAL A 129 8.50 7.78 -4.42
CA VAL A 129 8.28 6.83 -5.52
C VAL A 129 9.40 5.80 -5.57
N VAL A 130 9.09 4.55 -5.23
CA VAL A 130 10.08 3.49 -5.02
C VAL A 130 9.71 2.20 -5.70
N GLN A 131 10.72 1.40 -6.04
CA GLN A 131 10.51 0.05 -6.51
C GLN A 131 10.39 -0.92 -5.33
N ILE A 132 9.61 -1.97 -5.54
CA ILE A 132 9.42 -3.07 -4.59
C ILE A 132 9.56 -4.42 -5.29
N SER A 133 9.71 -5.47 -4.48
CA SER A 133 9.67 -6.86 -4.93
C SER A 133 8.32 -7.24 -5.53
N HIS A 134 8.25 -8.46 -6.08
CA HIS A 134 7.08 -8.90 -6.81
C HIS A 134 5.80 -8.85 -5.96
N ILE A 135 4.80 -8.14 -6.47
CA ILE A 135 3.45 -8.10 -5.93
C ILE A 135 2.44 -8.29 -7.05
N GLY A 136 1.27 -8.84 -6.70
CA GLY A 136 0.23 -9.15 -7.66
C GLY A 136 0.56 -10.37 -8.54
N GLY A 137 -0.28 -10.61 -9.54
CA GLY A 137 -0.08 -11.67 -10.53
C GLY A 137 0.50 -11.12 -11.82
N HIS A 138 1.20 -11.99 -12.58
CA HIS A 138 1.84 -11.55 -13.83
C HIS A 138 0.84 -11.01 -14.87
N LYS A 139 -0.40 -11.52 -14.86
CA LYS A 139 -1.51 -11.01 -15.69
C LYS A 139 -1.79 -9.51 -15.49
N TYR A 140 -1.34 -8.93 -14.37
CA TYR A 140 -1.59 -7.55 -13.98
C TYR A 140 -0.33 -6.67 -13.97
N ALA A 141 0.75 -7.08 -14.66
CA ALA A 141 2.00 -6.33 -14.74
C ALA A 141 1.79 -4.82 -14.94
N GLY A 142 2.66 -4.02 -14.32
CA GLY A 142 2.32 -2.64 -13.94
C GLY A 142 1.56 -2.61 -12.60
N ASN A 143 1.94 -3.50 -11.67
CA ASN A 143 1.39 -3.54 -10.31
C ASN A 143 2.00 -2.40 -9.48
N ILE A 144 1.15 -1.53 -8.94
CA ILE A 144 1.54 -0.44 -8.05
C ILE A 144 0.63 -0.42 -6.81
N ILE A 145 1.16 0.14 -5.72
CA ILE A 145 0.40 0.47 -4.53
C ILE A 145 0.61 1.95 -4.21
N ILE A 146 -0.47 2.69 -4.05
CA ILE A 146 -0.42 4.08 -3.60
C ILE A 146 -0.94 4.13 -2.17
N TYR A 147 -0.06 4.48 -1.23
CA TYR A 147 -0.43 4.75 0.16
C TYR A 147 -0.56 6.26 0.36
N LEU A 148 -1.74 6.69 0.82
CA LEU A 148 -2.04 8.08 1.12
C LEU A 148 -2.12 8.25 2.64
N PRO A 149 -1.22 9.05 3.25
CA PRO A 149 -1.13 9.17 4.70
C PRO A 149 -2.39 9.80 5.30
N PRO A 150 -2.74 9.48 6.55
CA PRO A 150 -3.90 10.06 7.22
C PRO A 150 -3.75 11.57 7.48
N SER A 151 -2.52 12.09 7.44
CA SER A 151 -2.20 13.52 7.53
C SER A 151 -2.48 14.30 6.23
N LEU A 152 -2.94 13.64 5.17
CA LEU A 152 -3.31 14.31 3.93
C LEU A 152 -4.66 15.02 4.12
N ASP A 153 -4.67 16.33 3.98
CA ASP A 153 -5.86 17.15 4.12
C ASP A 153 -6.82 16.95 2.93
N GLU A 154 -8.13 17.03 3.19
CA GLU A 154 -9.19 17.06 2.18
C GLU A 154 -9.12 15.95 1.09
N ASN A 155 -8.56 14.78 1.41
CA ASN A 155 -8.53 13.63 0.51
C ASN A 155 -9.36 12.45 1.07
N ALA A 156 -10.40 12.02 0.34
CA ALA A 156 -11.29 10.94 0.75
C ALA A 156 -10.60 9.57 0.91
N LEU A 157 -9.42 9.39 0.31
CA LEU A 157 -8.60 8.20 0.39
C LEU A 157 -7.47 8.32 1.43
N LYS A 158 -7.44 9.37 2.26
CA LYS A 158 -6.45 9.47 3.34
C LYS A 158 -6.52 8.26 4.28
N GLY A 159 -5.35 7.80 4.73
CA GLY A 159 -5.24 6.60 5.56
C GLY A 159 -5.51 5.30 4.78
N SER A 160 -5.38 5.29 3.45
CA SER A 160 -5.62 4.11 2.62
C SER A 160 -4.42 3.70 1.76
N GLY A 161 -4.40 2.44 1.39
CA GLY A 161 -3.53 1.87 0.38
C GLY A 161 -4.34 1.32 -0.78
N ILE A 162 -4.13 1.84 -1.98
CA ILE A 162 -4.87 1.45 -3.18
C ILE A 162 -3.97 0.62 -4.07
N TRP A 163 -4.43 -0.58 -4.44
CA TRP A 163 -3.70 -1.49 -5.31
C TRP A 163 -4.22 -1.34 -6.74
N TYR A 164 -3.32 -0.98 -7.64
CA TYR A 164 -3.59 -0.91 -9.07
C TYR A 164 -2.74 -1.95 -9.81
N GLY A 165 -3.28 -2.43 -10.94
CA GLY A 165 -2.55 -3.31 -11.84
C GLY A 165 -2.94 -3.06 -13.28
N ARG A 166 -2.06 -3.41 -14.23
CA ARG A 166 -2.11 -2.99 -15.64
C ARG A 166 -1.89 -1.49 -15.83
N VAL A 167 -1.12 -0.86 -14.93
CA VAL A 167 -0.71 0.53 -15.09
C VAL A 167 0.41 0.61 -16.12
N GLY A 168 0.17 1.33 -17.21
CA GLY A 168 1.18 1.75 -18.17
C GLY A 168 1.57 3.22 -17.96
N PRO A 169 2.63 3.69 -18.67
CA PRO A 169 3.09 5.07 -18.58
C PRO A 169 2.00 6.09 -18.92
N GLU A 170 1.10 5.75 -19.84
CA GLU A 170 0.01 6.59 -20.32
C GLU A 170 -1.09 6.83 -19.26
N GLN A 171 -1.22 5.96 -18.27
CA GLN A 171 -2.20 6.13 -17.18
C GLN A 171 -1.64 6.93 -15.99
N VAL A 172 -0.34 7.24 -15.95
CA VAL A 172 0.29 7.86 -14.76
C VAL A 172 -0.33 9.20 -14.41
N GLU A 173 -0.54 10.08 -15.40
CA GLU A 173 -1.17 11.39 -15.17
C GLU A 173 -2.58 11.23 -14.59
N GLY A 174 -3.39 10.35 -15.18
CA GLY A 174 -4.75 10.09 -14.70
C GLY A 174 -4.77 9.49 -13.29
N VAL A 175 -3.83 8.61 -12.96
CA VAL A 175 -3.73 8.01 -11.63
C VAL A 175 -3.33 9.07 -10.58
N VAL A 176 -2.37 9.95 -10.89
CA VAL A 176 -1.98 11.03 -9.96
C VAL A 176 -3.13 12.01 -9.76
N GLU A 177 -3.75 12.46 -10.85
CA GLU A 177 -4.87 13.40 -10.83
C GLU A 177 -6.06 12.85 -10.04
N GLU A 178 -6.48 11.62 -10.32
CA GLU A 178 -7.66 11.05 -9.69
C GLU A 178 -7.39 10.60 -8.26
N THR A 179 -6.30 9.85 -8.01
CA THR A 179 -6.08 9.23 -6.69
C THR A 179 -5.34 10.13 -5.72
N VAL A 180 -4.24 10.76 -6.15
CA VAL A 180 -3.39 11.54 -5.24
C VAL A 180 -4.01 12.92 -4.97
N ILE A 181 -4.54 13.57 -6.01
CA ILE A 181 -5.09 14.93 -5.91
C ILE A 181 -6.57 14.88 -5.51
N LYS A 182 -7.41 14.20 -6.28
CA LYS A 182 -8.88 14.25 -6.08
C LYS A 182 -9.44 13.24 -5.07
N GLY A 183 -8.63 12.31 -4.57
CA GLY A 183 -9.11 11.27 -3.66
C GLY A 183 -10.16 10.33 -4.29
N ARG A 184 -10.02 10.03 -5.59
CA ARG A 184 -10.87 9.13 -6.35
C ARG A 184 -10.11 7.90 -6.84
N ILE A 185 -10.86 6.83 -7.07
CA ILE A 185 -10.32 5.56 -7.49
C ILE A 185 -10.50 5.40 -9.00
N VAL A 186 -9.43 4.99 -9.69
CA VAL A 186 -9.49 4.60 -11.10
C VAL A 186 -9.97 3.15 -11.18
N GLY A 187 -11.29 2.97 -11.35
CA GLY A 187 -11.96 1.67 -11.25
C GLY A 187 -11.36 0.56 -12.10
N ASP A 188 -11.04 0.83 -13.37
CA ASP A 188 -10.50 -0.17 -14.31
C ASP A 188 -9.14 -0.76 -13.86
N LEU A 189 -8.36 0.05 -13.16
CA LEU A 189 -7.04 -0.33 -12.67
C LEU A 189 -7.11 -1.02 -11.31
N LEU A 190 -8.20 -0.85 -10.55
CA LEU A 190 -8.32 -1.30 -9.17
C LEU A 190 -8.20 -2.82 -9.03
N ARG A 191 -7.36 -3.27 -8.10
CA ARG A 191 -7.18 -4.69 -7.73
C ARG A 191 -7.43 -4.97 -6.26
N GLY A 192 -7.69 -3.92 -5.48
CA GLY A 192 -8.02 -4.02 -4.06
C GLY A 192 -7.52 -2.78 -3.33
N GLY A 193 -7.71 -2.80 -2.02
CA GLY A 193 -7.10 -1.80 -1.17
C GLY A 193 -7.35 -2.10 0.30
N VAL A 194 -6.70 -1.30 1.14
CA VAL A 194 -6.71 -1.43 2.58
C VAL A 194 -6.87 -0.06 3.20
N MET A 195 -7.58 0.05 4.32
CA MET A 195 -7.70 1.30 5.06
C MET A 195 -7.26 1.09 6.50
N GLN A 196 -6.71 2.15 7.09
CA GLN A 196 -6.48 2.21 8.52
C GLN A 196 -7.81 1.98 9.27
N GLY A 197 -7.78 1.16 10.31
CA GLY A 197 -8.99 0.80 11.07
C GLY A 197 -9.93 -0.21 10.38
N GLY A 198 -9.57 -0.78 9.21
CA GLY A 198 -10.38 -1.81 8.55
C GLY A 198 -11.54 -1.28 7.70
N GLY A 199 -11.46 -0.03 7.25
CA GLY A 199 -12.41 0.55 6.29
C GLY A 199 -12.47 -0.24 4.97
N ASN A 200 -13.59 -0.09 4.26
CA ASN A 200 -13.88 -0.83 3.03
C ASN A 200 -13.79 0.08 1.81
N ILE A 201 -12.75 -0.13 1.00
CA ILE A 201 -12.53 0.58 -0.27
C ILE A 201 -13.70 0.41 -1.24
N GLY A 202 -14.37 -0.75 -1.24
CA GLY A 202 -15.55 -1.00 -2.05
C GLY A 202 -16.67 0.00 -1.81
N ARG A 203 -16.90 0.43 -0.56
CA ARG A 203 -17.91 1.45 -0.25
C ARG A 203 -17.57 2.83 -0.84
N ILE A 204 -16.29 3.17 -0.91
CA ILE A 204 -15.83 4.42 -1.54
C ILE A 204 -16.07 4.35 -3.05
N VAL A 205 -15.75 3.21 -3.67
CA VAL A 205 -16.01 2.97 -5.11
C VAL A 205 -17.51 3.04 -5.40
N GLU A 206 -18.34 2.39 -4.60
CA GLU A 206 -19.80 2.43 -4.75
C GLU A 206 -20.36 3.86 -4.66
N ALA A 207 -19.88 4.64 -3.68
CA ALA A 207 -20.27 6.04 -3.52
C ALA A 207 -19.83 6.89 -4.72
N GLN A 208 -18.60 6.70 -5.22
CA GLN A 208 -18.09 7.37 -6.41
C GLN A 208 -18.95 7.05 -7.64
N LEU A 209 -19.25 5.78 -7.90
CA LEU A 209 -20.10 5.36 -9.02
C LEU A 209 -21.53 5.91 -8.92
N LYS A 210 -22.07 6.05 -7.70
CA LYS A 210 -23.39 6.66 -7.49
C LYS A 210 -23.36 8.16 -7.81
N ALA A 211 -22.31 8.87 -7.40
CA ALA A 211 -22.13 10.28 -7.72
C ALA A 211 -21.97 10.50 -9.23
N GLU A 212 -21.15 9.69 -9.90
CA GLU A 212 -20.94 9.76 -11.36
C GLU A 212 -22.24 9.56 -12.15
N ARG A 213 -23.07 8.56 -11.78
CA ARG A 213 -24.39 8.37 -12.40
C ARG A 213 -25.32 9.57 -12.19
N SER A 214 -25.30 10.16 -10.99
CA SER A 214 -26.13 11.33 -10.69
C SER A 214 -25.70 12.57 -11.47
N GLU A 215 -24.40 12.74 -11.74
CA GLU A 215 -23.87 13.81 -12.59
C GLU A 215 -24.22 13.62 -14.07
N GLU A 216 -24.21 12.37 -14.56
CA GLU A 216 -24.65 12.02 -15.91
C GLU A 216 -26.15 12.29 -16.10
N ASP A 217 -26.97 11.90 -15.13
CA ASP A 217 -28.41 12.18 -15.13
C ASP A 217 -28.71 13.69 -15.10
N GLN A 218 -27.80 14.50 -14.56
CA GLN A 218 -27.87 15.97 -14.54
C GLN A 218 -27.25 16.64 -15.79
N GLY A 219 -26.85 15.87 -16.81
CA GLY A 219 -26.39 16.39 -18.09
C GLY A 219 -24.96 16.96 -18.10
N LYS A 220 -24.15 16.69 -17.07
CA LYS A 220 -22.71 17.06 -17.10
C LYS A 220 -21.94 16.04 -17.95
N LEU A 221 -21.69 16.36 -19.22
CA LEU A 221 -20.87 15.53 -20.12
C LEU A 221 -19.42 15.42 -19.61
N ARG A 222 -18.95 14.20 -19.32
CA ARG A 222 -17.52 13.90 -19.14
C ARG A 222 -17.02 13.04 -20.31
N LEU A 223 -15.83 13.38 -20.82
CA LEU A 223 -15.12 12.58 -21.82
C LEU A 223 -14.73 11.24 -21.20
N ARG A 224 -15.41 10.15 -21.58
CA ARG A 224 -15.01 8.79 -21.21
C ARG A 224 -13.81 8.36 -22.08
N PRO A 225 -12.74 7.80 -21.51
CA PRO A 225 -11.69 7.16 -22.29
C PRO A 225 -12.31 6.06 -23.16
N ARG A 226 -12.01 6.04 -24.46
CA ARG A 226 -12.45 4.97 -25.36
C ARG A 226 -11.96 3.63 -24.81
N ALA A 227 -12.87 2.68 -24.60
CA ALA A 227 -12.53 1.30 -24.33
C ALA A 227 -11.59 0.79 -25.43
N ARG A 228 -10.49 0.13 -25.04
CA ARG A 228 -9.63 -0.55 -26.00
C ARG A 228 -10.44 -1.69 -26.63
N ALA A 229 -10.57 -1.65 -27.96
CA ALA A 229 -11.04 -2.77 -28.77
C ALA A 229 -10.05 -3.94 -28.71
#